data_AF-A0A2T0V1I2-F1
#
_entry.id   AF-A0A2T0V1I2-F1
#
_cell.length_a   1.000
_cell.length_b   1.000
_cell.length_c   1.000
_cell.angle_alpha   90.00
_cell.angle_beta   90.00
_cell.angle_gamma   90.00
#
_symmetry.space_group_name_H-M   'P 1'
#
loop_
_entity.id
_entity.type
_entity.pdbx_description
1 polymer ?
#
loop_
_entity_poly.entity_id
_entity_poly.type
_entity_poly.pdbx_seq_one_letter_code
_entity_poly.pdbx_strand_id
1 'polypeptide(L)'
;MTRKTLGLKVKRQQEAKPAGVVEDQFLDDPEKRFLNGVAIHPCPRIGLEAGCTERSMRAMDLITPIGMGQRGLVLAYLGCGKNDAA
;
A
#
# COMPACT_ATOMS: atom_id res chain seq x y z
N MET A 1 1.92 19.18 45.06
CA MET A 1 2.37 18.10 44.14
C MET A 1 2.50 18.68 42.74
N THR A 2 3.72 18.90 42.26
CA THR A 2 3.99 19.55 40.96
C THR A 2 4.15 18.48 39.87
N ARG A 3 3.30 18.55 38.83
CA ARG A 3 3.38 17.67 37.66
C ARG A 3 4.56 18.10 36.79
N LYS A 4 5.56 17.23 36.64
CA LYS A 4 6.66 17.40 35.68
C LYS A 4 6.27 16.77 34.35
N THR A 5 6.04 17.59 33.32
CA THR A 5 5.79 17.11 31.97
C THR A 5 7.13 16.78 31.30
N LEU A 6 7.36 15.50 30.99
CA LEU A 6 8.53 15.05 30.24
C LEU A 6 8.31 15.35 28.76
N GLY A 7 8.88 16.46 28.29
CA GLY A 7 8.89 16.80 26.86
C GLY A 7 9.90 15.94 26.10
N LEU A 8 9.42 15.12 25.17
CA LEU A 8 10.26 14.40 24.20
C LEU A 8 10.91 15.41 23.25
N LYS A 9 12.22 15.65 23.41
CA LYS A 9 13.05 16.39 22.44
C LYS A 9 13.35 15.49 21.23
N VAL A 10 12.34 15.27 20.38
CA VAL A 10 12.58 14.63 19.08
C VAL A 10 13.11 15.68 18.11
N LYS A 11 14.31 15.44 17.58
CA LYS A 11 14.87 16.21 16.47
C LYS A 11 14.03 15.88 15.23
N ARG A 12 13.14 16.79 14.81
CA ARG A 12 12.36 16.63 13.57
C ARG A 12 13.36 16.42 12.42
N GLN A 13 13.37 15.21 11.84
CA GLN A 13 14.11 14.98 10.61
C GLN A 13 13.44 15.81 9.52
N GLN A 14 14.28 16.52 8.77
CA GLN A 14 13.89 17.43 7.72
C GLN A 14 13.07 16.65 6.68
N GLU A 15 11.89 17.17 6.34
CA GLU A 15 10.98 16.58 5.37
C GLU A 15 11.74 16.28 4.07
N ALA A 16 11.60 15.04 3.60
CA ALA A 16 12.20 14.60 2.35
C ALA A 16 11.70 15.53 1.23
N LYS A 17 12.64 16.15 0.50
CA LYS A 17 12.31 16.94 -0.69
C LYS A 17 11.43 16.09 -1.63
N PRO A 18 10.36 16.64 -2.23
CA PRO A 18 9.60 15.91 -3.22
C PRO A 18 10.57 15.54 -4.35
N ALA A 19 10.79 14.24 -4.54
CA ALA A 19 11.56 13.76 -5.66
C ALA A 19 10.86 14.25 -6.94
N GLY A 20 11.59 14.99 -7.77
CA GLY A 20 11.10 15.38 -9.09
C GLY A 20 10.72 14.15 -9.92
N VAL A 21 10.05 14.37 -11.05
CA VAL A 21 9.71 13.33 -12.02
C VAL A 21 10.96 12.47 -12.28
N VAL A 22 10.99 11.27 -11.71
CA VAL A 22 12.09 10.34 -11.92
C VAL A 22 11.84 9.76 -13.30
N GLU A 23 12.60 10.25 -14.28
CA GLU A 23 12.60 9.70 -15.63
C GLU A 23 12.91 8.19 -15.55
N ASP A 24 12.03 7.41 -16.15
CA ASP A 24 12.06 5.96 -16.08
C ASP A 24 13.22 5.45 -16.94
N GLN A 25 14.35 5.11 -16.32
CA GLN A 25 15.63 4.81 -17.01
C GLN A 25 15.55 3.60 -17.96
N PHE A 26 14.45 2.85 -17.93
CA PHE A 26 14.23 1.62 -18.70
C PHE A 26 12.85 1.62 -19.38
N LEU A 27 12.49 2.74 -20.01
CA LEU A 27 11.16 3.01 -20.60
C LEU A 27 10.49 1.79 -21.29
N ASP A 28 11.23 0.94 -22.00
CA ASP A 28 10.64 -0.10 -22.85
C ASP A 28 10.99 -1.57 -22.51
N ASP A 29 11.73 -1.85 -21.43
CA ASP A 29 12.18 -3.23 -21.11
C ASP A 29 11.76 -3.70 -19.71
N PRO A 30 10.64 -4.44 -19.59
CA PRO A 30 10.11 -4.90 -18.30
C PRO A 30 11.04 -5.89 -17.59
N GLU A 31 11.81 -6.70 -18.32
CA GLU A 31 12.73 -7.66 -17.71
C GLU A 31 13.91 -6.94 -17.04
N LYS A 32 14.49 -5.94 -17.72
CA LYS A 32 15.55 -5.12 -17.12
C LYS A 32 15.06 -4.34 -15.90
N ARG A 33 13.83 -3.81 -15.93
CA ARG A 33 13.22 -3.14 -14.77
C ARG A 33 13.11 -4.07 -13.56
N PHE A 34 12.66 -5.30 -13.79
CA PHE A 34 12.52 -6.31 -12.74
C PHE A 34 13.88 -6.70 -12.17
N LEU A 35 14.87 -7.00 -13.02
CA LEU A 35 16.22 -7.38 -12.60
C LEU A 35 16.95 -6.27 -11.83
N ASN A 36 16.70 -5.01 -12.21
CA ASN A 36 17.25 -3.84 -11.50
C ASN A 36 16.45 -3.47 -10.24
N GLY A 37 15.37 -4.20 -9.92
CA GLY A 37 14.57 -3.97 -8.72
C GLY A 37 13.85 -2.62 -8.71
N VAL A 38 13.49 -2.08 -9.88
CA VAL A 38 12.79 -0.80 -9.98
C VAL A 38 11.40 -0.93 -9.36
N ALA A 39 11.20 -0.26 -8.22
CA ALA A 39 9.91 -0.27 -7.53
C ALA A 39 8.93 0.66 -8.23
N ILE A 40 7.81 0.11 -8.70
CA ILE A 40 6.71 0.86 -9.30
C ILE A 40 5.56 0.87 -8.30
N HIS A 41 4.97 2.05 -8.08
CA HIS A 41 3.79 2.15 -7.22
C HIS A 41 2.60 1.42 -7.86
N PRO A 42 1.77 0.71 -7.07
CA PRO A 42 0.70 -0.11 -7.62
C PRO A 42 -0.31 0.70 -8.45
N CYS A 43 -0.34 0.41 -9.74
CA CYS A 43 -1.26 1.00 -10.71
C CYS A 43 -1.42 0.07 -11.92
N PRO A 44 -2.57 0.05 -12.61
CA PRO A 44 -3.84 0.68 -12.25
C PRO A 44 -4.54 0.01 -11.04
N ARG A 45 -5.60 0.64 -10.52
CA ARG A 45 -6.47 0.06 -9.48
C ARG A 45 -7.22 -1.15 -10.04
N ILE A 46 -7.35 -2.19 -9.23
CA ILE A 46 -8.20 -3.35 -9.47
C ILE A 46 -9.53 -3.10 -8.74
N GLY A 47 -10.65 -3.05 -9.48
CA GLY A 47 -11.98 -2.91 -8.90
C GLY A 47 -12.57 -4.29 -8.60
N LEU A 48 -12.79 -4.59 -7.32
CA LEU A 48 -13.34 -5.87 -6.85
C LEU A 48 -14.88 -5.87 -6.83
N GLU A 49 -15.49 -4.69 -6.83
CA GLU A 49 -16.94 -4.48 -6.82
C GLU A 49 -17.67 -5.00 -8.07
N ALA A 50 -16.98 -5.04 -9.22
CA ALA A 50 -17.59 -5.34 -10.51
C ALA A 50 -17.90 -6.83 -10.64
N GLY A 51 -19.16 -7.20 -10.40
CA GLY A 51 -19.68 -8.56 -10.56
C GLY A 51 -19.74 -9.39 -9.26
N CYS A 52 -19.28 -8.84 -8.13
CA CYS A 52 -19.37 -9.52 -6.85
C CYS A 52 -20.65 -9.13 -6.08
N THR A 53 -21.44 -10.13 -5.67
CA THR A 53 -22.61 -9.92 -4.78
C THR A 53 -22.22 -9.72 -3.32
N GLU A 54 -20.98 -10.06 -2.95
CA GLU A 54 -20.51 -10.03 -1.57
C GLU A 54 -20.15 -8.62 -1.12
N ARG A 55 -20.65 -8.25 0.06
CA ARG A 55 -20.40 -6.93 0.65
C ARG A 55 -18.95 -6.75 1.08
N SER A 56 -18.23 -7.84 1.34
CA SER A 56 -16.80 -7.88 1.68
C SER A 56 -15.94 -7.24 0.59
N MET A 57 -16.15 -7.60 -0.68
CA MET A 57 -15.40 -7.05 -1.82
C MET A 57 -15.59 -5.54 -1.95
N ARG A 58 -16.82 -5.04 -1.76
CA ARG A 58 -17.11 -3.59 -1.73
C ARG A 58 -16.47 -2.88 -0.55
N ALA A 59 -16.43 -3.52 0.62
CA ALA A 59 -15.77 -2.96 1.80
C ALA A 59 -14.25 -2.87 1.60
N MET A 60 -13.64 -3.88 0.97
CA MET A 60 -12.22 -3.85 0.62
C MET A 60 -11.91 -2.74 -0.36
N ASP A 61 -12.75 -2.53 -1.38
CA ASP A 61 -12.57 -1.43 -2.34
C ASP A 61 -12.61 -0.03 -1.70
N LEU A 62 -13.41 0.14 -0.65
CA LEU A 62 -13.55 1.41 0.06
C LEU A 62 -12.43 1.65 1.09
N ILE A 63 -12.03 0.60 1.82
CA ILE A 63 -11.12 0.73 2.98
C ILE A 63 -9.67 0.47 2.57
N THR A 64 -9.44 -0.52 1.70
CA THR A 64 -8.11 -0.97 1.27
C THR A 64 -8.08 -1.19 -0.25
N PRO A 65 -8.07 -0.11 -1.05
CA PRO A 65 -8.04 -0.24 -2.51
C PRO A 65 -6.79 -1.00 -2.96
N ILE A 66 -6.97 -1.98 -3.85
CA ILE A 66 -5.90 -2.84 -4.34
C ILE A 66 -5.49 -2.39 -5.74
N GLY A 67 -4.19 -2.14 -5.94
CA GLY A 67 -3.61 -1.86 -7.27
C GLY A 67 -2.84 -3.05 -7.83
N MET A 68 -2.59 -3.06 -9.14
CA MET A 68 -1.69 -4.04 -9.74
C MET A 68 -0.28 -3.91 -9.15
N GLY A 69 0.28 -5.02 -8.67
CA GLY A 69 1.56 -5.01 -7.94
C GLY A 69 1.46 -4.67 -6.46
N GLN A 70 0.25 -4.49 -5.91
CA GLN A 70 0.03 -4.30 -4.47
C GLN A 70 0.46 -5.55 -3.69
N ARG A 71 1.20 -5.35 -2.60
CA ARG A 71 1.59 -6.41 -1.65
C ARG A 71 0.84 -6.19 -0.34
N GLY A 72 -0.36 -6.75 -0.26
CA GLY A 72 -1.22 -6.70 0.92
C GLY A 72 -1.08 -7.93 1.81
N LEU A 73 -1.42 -7.78 3.09
CA LEU A 73 -1.52 -8.88 4.03
C LEU A 73 -2.94 -8.94 4.59
N VAL A 74 -3.62 -10.06 4.36
CA VAL A 74 -4.92 -10.34 4.99
C VAL A 74 -4.68 -11.12 6.28
N LEU A 75 -4.82 -10.41 7.41
CA LEU A 75 -4.78 -11.00 8.74
C LEU A 75 -6.17 -11.50 9.12
N ALA A 76 -6.25 -12.77 9.51
CA ALA A 76 -7.48 -13.38 9.98
C ALA A 76 -7.17 -14.40 11.08
N TYR A 77 -8.03 -14.45 12.09
CA TYR A 77 -7.99 -15.48 13.14
C TYR A 77 -8.67 -16.77 12.64
N LEU A 78 -8.40 -17.90 13.30
CA LEU A 78 -9.00 -19.18 12.94
C LEU A 78 -10.55 -19.09 13.02
N GLY A 79 -11.24 -19.46 11.94
CA GLY A 79 -12.71 -19.38 11.84
C GLY A 79 -13.26 -18.03 11.34
N CYS A 80 -12.42 -17.04 11.02
CA CYS A 80 -12.84 -15.71 10.57
C CYS A 80 -13.22 -15.64 9.06
N GLY A 81 -13.43 -16.77 8.39
CA GLY A 81 -13.87 -16.78 6.99
C GLY A 81 -12.84 -16.23 5.99
N LYS A 82 -11.53 -16.35 6.26
CA LYS A 82 -10.47 -15.89 5.35
C LYS A 82 -10.63 -16.44 3.92
N ASN A 83 -11.17 -17.65 3.79
CA ASN A 83 -11.38 -18.30 2.50
C ASN A 83 -12.45 -17.60 1.65
N ASP A 84 -13.39 -16.90 2.29
CA ASP A 84 -14.43 -16.12 1.58
C ASP A 84 -13.91 -14.76 1.12
N ALA A 85 -12.69 -14.37 1.56
CA ALA A 85 -12.05 -13.11 1.23
C ALA A 85 -10.88 -13.23 0.24
N ALA A 86 -10.45 -14.45 -0.09
CA ALA A 86 -9.27 -14.75 -0.92
C ALA A 86 -9.70 -15.34 -2.27
#